data_AF-A0A6S6SHR6-F1
#
_entry.id   AF-A0A6S6SHR6-F1
#
_cell.length_a   1.000
_cell.length_b   1.000
_cell.length_c   1.000
_cell.angle_alpha   90.00
_cell.angle_beta   90.00
_cell.angle_gamma   90.00
#
_symmetry.space_group_name_H-M   'P 1'
#
loop_
_entity.id
_entity.type
_entity.pdbx_description
1 polymer ?
#
loop_
_entity_poly.entity_id
_entity_poly.type
_entity_poly.pdbx_seq_one_letter_code
_entity_poly.pdbx_strand_id
1 'polypeptide(L)'
;MAGLIDMVINNPAIAKSIAKQVGIDIGDAGSIIEKLAPILMGGAKSNLNSEKDSGGLLKEIEQNKYADIFDQPDSYVNDGNFKNMGNDILAELTGSKENSREVARHVEQETGMSSSIIKSILPMLAPMIIGALTKKSAPSMSGHSSNQSSGMTDMLSGLIDQDNDGSAIDDIMGMAAKFIFK
;
A
#
# COMPACT_ATOMS: atom_id res chain seq x y z
N MET A 1 -10.40 5.77 13.46
CA MET A 1 -10.60 4.88 12.30
C MET A 1 -9.26 4.23 12.04
N ALA A 2 -9.21 2.93 11.70
CA ALA A 2 -7.94 2.32 11.32
C ALA A 2 -7.43 2.98 10.02
N GLY A 3 -6.15 3.35 9.98
CA GLY A 3 -5.55 3.90 8.76
C GLY A 3 -5.49 2.85 7.65
N LEU A 4 -5.31 3.29 6.41
CA LEU A 4 -5.05 2.45 5.24
C LEU A 4 -3.87 1.52 5.46
N ILE A 5 -2.78 2.05 6.04
CA ILE A 5 -1.59 1.28 6.40
C ILE A 5 -1.95 0.23 7.47
N ASP A 6 -2.68 0.63 8.52
CA ASP A 6 -3.12 -0.27 9.58
C ASP A 6 -4.01 -1.39 9.08
N MET A 7 -4.88 -1.11 8.10
CA MET A 7 -5.75 -2.12 7.51
C MET A 7 -4.94 -3.23 6.82
N VAL A 8 -3.77 -2.93 6.29
CA VAL A 8 -2.90 -3.93 5.63
C VAL A 8 -2.04 -4.64 6.67
N ILE A 9 -1.39 -3.88 7.55
CA ILE A 9 -0.50 -4.41 8.59
C ILE A 9 -1.25 -5.35 9.54
N ASN A 10 -2.45 -4.95 9.97
CA ASN A 10 -3.23 -5.70 10.96
C ASN A 10 -4.19 -6.71 10.32
N ASN A 11 -4.05 -7.02 9.02
CA ASN A 11 -4.91 -8.01 8.36
C ASN A 11 -4.29 -9.42 8.46
N PRO A 12 -4.85 -10.31 9.31
CA PRO A 12 -4.30 -11.64 9.52
C PRO A 12 -4.42 -12.54 8.28
N ALA A 13 -5.39 -12.28 7.39
CA ALA A 13 -5.54 -13.04 6.16
C ALA A 13 -4.38 -12.76 5.20
N ILE A 14 -3.94 -11.50 5.08
CA ILE A 14 -2.79 -11.11 4.26
C ILE A 14 -1.51 -11.77 4.78
N ALA A 15 -1.22 -11.60 6.08
CA ALA A 15 -0.02 -12.19 6.70
C ALA A 15 0.01 -13.71 6.56
N LYS A 16 -1.12 -14.38 6.80
CA LYS A 16 -1.25 -15.84 6.67
C LYS A 16 -1.06 -16.30 5.22
N SER A 17 -1.63 -15.58 4.26
CA SER A 17 -1.52 -15.92 2.84
C SER A 17 -0.09 -15.81 2.34
N ILE A 18 0.61 -14.72 2.70
CA ILE A 18 2.02 -14.51 2.39
C ILE A 18 2.89 -15.57 3.06
N ALA A 19 2.70 -15.81 4.35
CA ALA A 19 3.45 -16.81 5.11
C ALA A 19 3.35 -18.20 4.47
N LYS A 20 2.13 -18.61 4.10
CA LYS A 20 1.87 -19.89 3.43
C LYS A 20 2.53 -19.97 2.06
N GLN A 21 2.45 -18.90 1.26
CA GLN A 21 2.96 -18.89 -0.11
C GLN A 21 4.48 -18.88 -0.18
N VAL A 22 5.15 -18.24 0.79
CA VAL A 22 6.61 -18.11 0.83
C VAL A 22 7.25 -19.21 1.69
N GLY A 23 6.49 -19.84 2.58
CA GLY A 23 6.99 -20.86 3.50
C GLY A 23 7.76 -20.29 4.69
N ILE A 24 7.26 -19.20 5.27
CA ILE A 24 7.80 -18.55 6.48
C ILE A 24 6.74 -18.52 7.59
N ASP A 25 7.15 -18.19 8.81
CA ASP A 25 6.22 -18.00 9.92
C ASP A 25 5.34 -16.76 9.72
N ILE A 26 4.12 -16.79 10.29
CA ILE A 26 3.16 -15.68 10.18
C ILE A 26 3.70 -14.41 10.84
N GLY A 27 4.47 -14.56 11.93
CA GLY A 27 5.14 -13.44 12.59
C GLY A 27 6.16 -12.75 11.69
N ASP A 28 7.02 -13.54 11.02
CA ASP A 28 8.00 -13.05 10.06
C ASP A 28 7.32 -12.34 8.87
N ALA A 29 6.26 -12.94 8.32
CA ALA A 29 5.47 -12.29 7.28
C ALA A 29 4.90 -10.94 7.76
N GLY A 30 4.36 -10.90 8.98
CA GLY A 30 3.89 -9.67 9.63
C GLY A 30 4.97 -8.60 9.71
N SER A 31 6.16 -8.95 10.23
CA SER A 31 7.29 -8.03 10.33
C SER A 31 7.76 -7.50 8.98
N ILE A 32 7.73 -8.32 7.91
CA ILE A 32 8.02 -7.83 6.56
C ILE A 32 6.93 -6.86 6.09
N ILE A 33 5.66 -7.19 6.30
CA ILE A 33 4.52 -6.35 5.89
C ILE A 33 4.57 -4.99 6.61
N GLU A 34 4.87 -4.96 7.90
CA GLU A 34 5.04 -3.74 8.69
C GLU A 34 6.06 -2.79 8.08
N LYS A 35 7.13 -3.30 7.47
CA LYS A 35 8.15 -2.48 6.81
C LYS A 35 7.79 -2.13 5.37
N LEU A 36 7.19 -3.07 4.63
CA LEU A 36 6.88 -2.86 3.22
C LEU A 36 5.64 -1.98 3.00
N ALA A 37 4.59 -2.13 3.81
CA ALA A 37 3.33 -1.42 3.64
C ALA A 37 3.50 0.12 3.56
N PRO A 38 4.21 0.79 4.50
CA PRO A 38 4.40 2.24 4.42
C PRO A 38 5.20 2.66 3.18
N ILE A 39 6.21 1.88 2.78
CA ILE A 39 7.04 2.17 1.60
C ILE A 39 6.19 2.09 0.32
N LEU A 40 5.40 1.03 0.17
CA LEU A 40 4.54 0.82 -0.98
C LEU A 40 3.39 1.84 -1.04
N MET A 41 2.81 2.23 0.10
CA MET A 41 1.82 3.30 0.17
C MET A 41 2.41 4.67 -0.19
N GLY A 42 3.63 4.97 0.27
CA GLY A 42 4.37 6.17 -0.15
C GLY A 42 4.63 6.19 -1.66
N GLY A 43 4.98 5.03 -2.23
CA GLY A 43 5.09 4.82 -3.66
C GLY A 43 3.78 5.07 -4.42
N ALA A 44 2.67 4.49 -3.93
CA ALA A 44 1.32 4.73 -4.46
C ALA A 44 0.99 6.22 -4.48
N LYS A 45 1.19 6.90 -3.34
CA LYS A 45 1.00 8.35 -3.22
C LYS A 45 1.86 9.11 -4.23
N SER A 46 3.14 8.78 -4.35
CA SER A 46 4.04 9.45 -5.30
C SER A 46 3.60 9.26 -6.75
N ASN A 47 3.11 8.06 -7.10
CA ASN A 47 2.59 7.76 -8.43
C ASN A 47 1.30 8.57 -8.69
N LEU A 48 0.35 8.58 -7.76
CA LEU A 48 -0.90 9.35 -7.86
C LEU A 48 -0.65 10.85 -8.08
N ASN A 49 0.29 11.44 -7.35
CA ASN A 49 0.64 12.87 -7.48
C ASN A 49 1.54 13.18 -8.70
N SER A 50 1.95 12.19 -9.48
CA SER A 50 2.79 12.39 -10.65
C SER A 50 1.97 12.93 -11.82
N GLU A 51 2.40 14.06 -12.39
CA GLU A 51 1.76 14.70 -13.55
C GLU A 51 1.82 13.86 -14.84
N LYS A 52 2.68 12.83 -14.89
CA LYS A 52 3.00 12.10 -16.12
C LYS A 52 2.25 10.77 -16.32
N ASP A 53 1.84 10.06 -15.26
CA ASP A 53 1.47 8.64 -15.43
C ASP A 53 0.64 8.00 -14.29
N SER A 54 -0.17 8.76 -13.55
CA SER A 54 -1.05 8.18 -12.52
C SER A 54 -2.21 7.33 -13.07
N GLY A 55 -2.41 7.32 -14.40
CA GLY A 55 -3.53 6.67 -15.07
C GLY A 55 -3.54 5.14 -14.94
N GLY A 56 -2.36 4.50 -14.88
CA GLY A 56 -2.25 3.06 -14.64
C GLY A 56 -2.79 2.69 -13.26
N LEU A 57 -2.18 3.30 -12.24
CA LEU A 57 -2.53 3.08 -10.84
C LEU A 57 -4.00 3.39 -10.52
N LEU A 58 -4.53 4.51 -11.03
CA LEU A 58 -5.95 4.86 -10.87
C LEU A 58 -6.86 3.81 -11.49
N LYS A 59 -6.55 3.35 -12.70
CA LYS A 59 -7.31 2.30 -13.38
C LYS A 59 -7.25 0.98 -12.63
N GLU A 60 -6.16 0.68 -11.93
CA GLU A 60 -6.13 -0.46 -11.02
C GLU A 60 -7.06 -0.24 -9.82
N ILE A 61 -6.97 0.90 -9.13
CA ILE A 61 -7.82 1.19 -7.95
C ILE A 61 -9.31 1.14 -8.28
N GLU A 62 -9.73 1.56 -9.47
CA GLU A 62 -11.12 1.48 -9.95
C GLU A 62 -11.63 0.05 -10.18
N GLN A 63 -10.74 -0.96 -10.26
CA GLN A 63 -11.16 -2.34 -10.47
C GLN A 63 -11.53 -3.02 -9.14
N ASN A 64 -12.81 -3.34 -8.98
CA ASN A 64 -13.34 -4.05 -7.80
C ASN A 64 -12.59 -5.35 -7.45
N LYS A 65 -11.96 -6.01 -8.42
CA LYS A 65 -11.20 -7.26 -8.20
C LYS A 65 -10.13 -7.12 -7.12
N TYR A 66 -9.55 -5.92 -6.91
CA TYR A 66 -8.53 -5.73 -5.89
C TYR A 66 -9.13 -5.63 -4.48
N ALA A 67 -10.35 -5.11 -4.35
CA ALA A 67 -11.08 -5.19 -3.08
C ALA A 67 -11.31 -6.65 -2.67
N ASP A 68 -11.66 -7.51 -3.63
CA ASP A 68 -11.81 -8.95 -3.39
C ASP A 68 -10.46 -9.61 -3.03
N ILE A 69 -9.36 -9.23 -3.68
CA ILE A 69 -8.00 -9.69 -3.33
C ILE A 69 -7.65 -9.34 -1.88
N PHE A 70 -8.01 -8.14 -1.42
CA PHE A 70 -7.77 -7.72 -0.04
C PHE A 70 -8.61 -8.52 0.97
N ASP A 71 -9.86 -8.84 0.62
CA ASP A 71 -10.77 -9.59 1.50
C ASP A 71 -10.47 -11.09 1.53
N GLN A 72 -9.98 -11.65 0.43
CA GLN A 72 -9.74 -13.09 0.28
C GLN A 72 -8.41 -13.40 -0.42
N PRO A 73 -7.26 -12.95 0.13
CA PRO A 73 -5.96 -13.08 -0.54
C PRO A 73 -5.61 -14.53 -0.90
N ASP A 74 -5.97 -15.49 -0.04
CA ASP A 74 -5.75 -16.92 -0.27
C ASP A 74 -6.40 -17.47 -1.55
N SER A 75 -7.52 -16.87 -1.99
CA SER A 75 -8.21 -17.25 -3.22
C SER A 75 -7.44 -16.84 -4.48
N TYR A 76 -6.58 -15.81 -4.38
CA TYR A 76 -5.90 -15.21 -5.53
C TYR A 76 -4.42 -15.56 -5.60
N VAL A 77 -3.71 -15.70 -4.47
CA VAL A 77 -2.25 -15.98 -4.46
C VAL A 77 -1.88 -17.28 -5.16
N ASN A 78 -2.84 -18.20 -5.32
CA ASN A 78 -2.68 -19.48 -6.00
C ASN A 78 -2.94 -19.41 -7.51
N ASP A 79 -3.45 -18.29 -8.02
CA ASP A 79 -3.66 -18.09 -9.45
C ASP A 79 -2.29 -17.94 -10.16
N GLY A 80 -2.11 -18.65 -11.28
CA GLY A 80 -0.87 -18.61 -12.06
C GLY A 80 -0.49 -17.23 -12.59
N ASN A 81 -1.47 -16.32 -12.74
CA ASN A 81 -1.26 -14.95 -13.18
C ASN A 81 -1.05 -13.95 -12.04
N PHE A 82 -1.34 -14.33 -10.79
CA PHE A 82 -1.26 -13.41 -9.64
C PHE A 82 0.13 -12.80 -9.49
N LYS A 83 1.17 -13.61 -9.68
CA LYS A 83 2.56 -13.13 -9.61
C LYS A 83 2.86 -12.07 -10.68
N ASN A 84 2.37 -12.22 -11.90
CA ASN A 84 2.63 -11.25 -12.97
C ASN A 84 1.87 -9.95 -12.69
N MET A 85 0.59 -10.04 -12.39
CA MET A 85 -0.24 -8.90 -11.94
C MET A 85 0.43 -8.15 -10.78
N GLY A 86 0.94 -8.88 -9.80
CA GLY A 86 1.67 -8.33 -8.68
C GLY A 86 2.94 -7.58 -9.06
N ASN A 87 3.69 -8.06 -10.05
CA ASN A 87 4.88 -7.37 -10.54
C ASN A 87 4.53 -6.10 -11.32
N ASP A 88 3.43 -6.10 -12.08
CA ASP A 88 2.98 -4.94 -12.84
C ASP A 88 2.60 -3.81 -11.88
N ILE A 89 1.75 -4.11 -10.89
CA ILE A 89 1.36 -3.13 -9.86
C ILE A 89 2.57 -2.68 -9.04
N LEU A 90 3.47 -3.60 -8.68
CA LEU A 90 4.69 -3.24 -7.97
C LEU A 90 5.55 -2.25 -8.77
N ALA A 91 5.59 -2.38 -10.10
CA ALA A 91 6.30 -1.44 -10.95
C ALA A 91 5.64 -0.05 -10.92
N GLU A 92 4.31 0.04 -10.90
CA GLU A 92 3.59 1.32 -10.72
C GLU A 92 3.88 1.96 -9.36
N LEU A 93 3.86 1.15 -8.29
CA LEU A 93 4.12 1.63 -6.93
C LEU A 93 5.56 2.07 -6.71
N THR A 94 6.53 1.34 -7.25
CA THR A 94 7.95 1.61 -7.02
C THR A 94 8.58 2.46 -8.12
N GLY A 95 7.90 2.66 -9.25
CA GLY A 95 8.36 3.35 -10.45
C GLY A 95 9.39 2.56 -11.28
N SER A 96 10.11 1.60 -10.68
CA SER A 96 11.04 0.76 -11.43
C SER A 96 11.38 -0.54 -10.69
N LYS A 97 11.79 -1.55 -11.47
CA LYS A 97 12.32 -2.80 -10.93
C LYS A 97 13.58 -2.62 -10.08
N GLU A 98 14.36 -1.57 -10.32
CA GLU A 98 15.54 -1.30 -9.48
C GLU A 98 15.12 -0.74 -8.13
N ASN A 99 14.15 0.17 -8.10
CA ASN A 99 13.59 0.68 -6.85
C ASN A 99 12.97 -0.45 -6.00
N SER A 100 12.25 -1.39 -6.60
CA SER A 100 11.71 -2.54 -5.85
C SER A 100 12.81 -3.45 -5.26
N ARG A 101 13.98 -3.54 -5.91
CA ARG A 101 15.15 -4.25 -5.35
C ARG A 101 15.78 -3.48 -4.19
N GLU A 102 15.85 -2.16 -4.28
CA GLU A 102 16.32 -1.31 -3.18
C GLU A 102 15.40 -1.41 -1.96
N VAL A 103 14.08 -1.40 -2.17
CA VAL A 103 13.11 -1.65 -1.10
C VAL A 103 13.37 -3.00 -0.43
N ALA A 104 13.60 -4.05 -1.22
CA ALA A 104 13.90 -5.37 -0.65
C ALA A 104 15.23 -5.40 0.13
N ARG A 105 16.26 -4.68 -0.32
CA ARG A 105 17.55 -4.54 0.40
C ARG A 105 17.38 -3.78 1.70
N HIS A 106 16.61 -2.70 1.68
CA HIS A 106 16.34 -1.90 2.86
C HIS A 106 15.59 -2.72 3.93
N VAL A 107 14.53 -3.43 3.54
CA VAL A 107 13.78 -4.27 4.49
C VAL A 107 14.60 -5.47 4.98
N GLU A 108 15.51 -6.01 4.17
CA GLU A 108 16.45 -7.04 4.62
C GLU A 108 17.35 -6.51 5.75
N GLN A 109 17.84 -5.27 5.64
CA GLN A 109 18.65 -4.65 6.69
C GLN A 109 17.86 -4.40 7.98
N GLU A 110 16.56 -4.06 7.87
CA GLU A 110 15.73 -3.80 9.05
C GLU A 110 15.24 -5.07 9.75
N THR A 111 14.97 -6.13 8.99
CA THR A 111 14.32 -7.35 9.50
C THR A 111 15.28 -8.52 9.67
N GLY A 112 16.46 -8.48 9.03
CA GLY A 112 17.39 -9.61 8.96
C GLY A 112 16.93 -10.75 8.04
N MET A 113 15.77 -10.63 7.39
CA MET A 113 15.24 -11.65 6.48
C MET A 113 15.82 -11.48 5.08
N SER A 114 16.11 -12.61 4.42
CA SER A 114 16.80 -12.58 3.13
C SER A 114 16.06 -11.77 2.07
N SER A 115 16.81 -11.03 1.26
CA SER A 115 16.26 -10.26 0.13
C SER A 115 15.45 -11.12 -0.84
N SER A 116 15.75 -12.42 -0.95
CA SER A 116 15.01 -13.35 -1.81
C SER A 116 13.58 -13.60 -1.32
N ILE A 117 13.39 -13.74 -0.01
CA ILE A 117 12.08 -13.85 0.64
C ILE A 117 11.31 -12.55 0.42
N ILE A 118 11.91 -11.40 0.73
CA ILE A 118 11.26 -10.09 0.60
C ILE A 118 10.87 -9.79 -0.85
N LYS A 119 11.74 -10.12 -1.82
CA LYS A 119 11.44 -10.00 -3.26
C LYS A 119 10.28 -10.88 -3.71
N SER A 120 10.05 -12.00 -3.04
CA SER A 120 8.90 -12.86 -3.31
C SER A 120 7.61 -12.25 -2.74
N ILE A 121 7.70 -11.55 -1.62
CA ILE A 121 6.56 -10.93 -0.92
C ILE A 121 6.09 -9.64 -1.59
N LEU A 122 7.02 -8.79 -2.06
CA LEU A 122 6.72 -7.52 -2.72
C LEU A 122 5.59 -7.59 -3.76
N PRO A 123 5.65 -8.47 -4.79
CA PRO A 123 4.59 -8.57 -5.77
C PRO A 123 3.29 -9.15 -5.20
N MET A 124 3.31 -9.87 -4.09
CA MET A 124 2.07 -10.34 -3.45
C MET A 124 1.37 -9.23 -2.67
N LEU A 125 2.15 -8.40 -1.98
CA LEU A 125 1.64 -7.32 -1.15
C LEU A 125 1.10 -6.16 -2.00
N ALA A 126 1.70 -5.87 -3.15
CA ALA A 126 1.31 -4.75 -4.01
C ALA A 126 -0.19 -4.75 -4.40
N PRO A 127 -0.78 -5.84 -4.96
CA PRO A 127 -2.23 -5.92 -5.21
C PRO A 127 -3.11 -5.72 -3.97
N MET A 128 -2.62 -6.11 -2.78
CA MET A 128 -3.36 -5.97 -1.52
C MET A 128 -3.36 -4.52 -1.04
N ILE A 129 -2.26 -3.78 -1.26
CA ILE A 129 -2.22 -2.32 -1.05
C ILE A 129 -3.27 -1.63 -1.92
N ILE A 130 -3.35 -1.99 -3.21
CA ILE A 130 -4.38 -1.46 -4.11
C ILE A 130 -5.77 -1.83 -3.62
N GLY A 131 -5.97 -3.07 -3.18
CA GLY A 131 -7.26 -3.50 -2.63
C GLY A 131 -7.71 -2.70 -1.41
N ALA A 132 -6.80 -2.37 -0.51
CA ALA A 132 -7.08 -1.49 0.62
C ALA A 132 -7.50 -0.09 0.16
N LEU A 133 -6.82 0.48 -0.85
CA LEU A 133 -7.16 1.77 -1.46
C LEU A 133 -8.53 1.74 -2.15
N THR A 134 -8.81 0.70 -2.93
CA THR A 134 -10.13 0.47 -3.57
C THR A 134 -11.22 0.42 -2.51
N LYS A 135 -11.02 -0.32 -1.41
CA LYS A 135 -12.02 -0.41 -0.34
C LYS A 135 -12.24 0.92 0.38
N LYS A 136 -11.18 1.66 0.69
CA LYS A 136 -11.28 2.97 1.36
C LYS A 136 -11.93 4.03 0.46
N SER A 137 -11.74 3.95 -0.85
CA SER A 137 -12.31 4.88 -1.83
C SER A 137 -13.71 4.51 -2.33
N ALA A 138 -14.16 3.26 -2.17
CA ALA A 138 -15.48 2.80 -2.61
C ALA A 138 -16.69 3.63 -2.11
N PRO A 139 -16.75 4.09 -0.84
CA PRO A 139 -17.83 4.97 -0.38
C PRO A 139 -17.89 6.28 -1.15
N SER A 140 -16.74 6.81 -1.57
CA SER A 140 -16.62 8.07 -2.32
C SER A 140 -16.92 7.91 -3.80
N MET A 141 -16.58 6.75 -4.40
CA MET A 141 -16.91 6.44 -5.80
C MET A 141 -18.41 6.31 -6.05
N SER A 142 -19.18 5.87 -5.04
CA SER A 142 -20.63 5.68 -5.15
C SER A 142 -21.41 7.00 -5.31
N GLY A 143 -20.77 8.15 -5.10
CA GLY A 143 -21.36 9.49 -5.24
C GLY A 143 -20.71 10.39 -6.30
N HIS A 144 -19.66 9.94 -6.98
CA HIS A 144 -18.94 10.74 -7.98
C HIS A 144 -19.24 10.27 -9.41
N SER A 145 -19.74 11.17 -10.26
CA SER A 145 -19.85 10.92 -11.70
C SER A 145 -18.45 10.79 -12.31
N SER A 146 -18.27 9.76 -13.13
CA SER A 146 -17.03 9.20 -13.69
C SER A 146 -16.18 10.10 -14.61
N ASN A 147 -16.23 11.43 -14.46
CA ASN A 147 -15.59 12.38 -15.38
C ASN A 147 -14.53 13.29 -14.72
N GLN A 148 -14.03 12.95 -13.53
CA GLN A 148 -13.06 13.77 -12.81
C GLN A 148 -11.97 12.91 -12.12
N SER A 149 -11.07 12.34 -12.92
CA SER A 149 -9.92 11.56 -12.43
C SER A 149 -9.04 12.38 -11.47
N SER A 150 -8.84 13.68 -11.73
CA SER A 150 -8.06 14.56 -10.85
C SER A 150 -8.64 14.68 -9.44
N GLY A 151 -9.98 14.73 -9.29
CA GLY A 151 -10.61 14.82 -7.97
C GLY A 151 -10.47 13.53 -7.15
N MET A 152 -10.47 12.38 -7.84
CA MET A 152 -10.23 11.08 -7.21
C MET A 152 -8.77 10.91 -6.80
N THR A 153 -7.82 11.40 -7.60
CA THR A 153 -6.40 11.43 -7.24
C THR A 153 -6.15 12.23 -5.98
N ASP A 154 -6.66 13.47 -5.90
CA ASP A 154 -6.49 14.33 -4.72
C ASP A 154 -7.10 13.71 -3.47
N MET A 155 -8.27 13.09 -3.62
CA MET A 155 -8.92 12.35 -2.52
C MET A 155 -8.09 11.14 -2.08
N LEU A 156 -7.65 10.29 -2.99
CA LEU A 156 -6.85 9.09 -2.66
C LEU A 156 -5.52 9.48 -2.01
N SER A 157 -4.86 10.50 -2.56
CA SER A 157 -3.64 11.09 -2.00
C SER A 157 -3.88 11.59 -0.57
N GLY A 158 -4.99 12.32 -0.35
CA GLY A 158 -5.39 12.79 0.98
C GLY A 158 -5.74 11.66 1.96
N LEU A 159 -6.35 10.57 1.50
CA LEU A 159 -6.62 9.40 2.33
C LEU A 159 -5.32 8.70 2.75
N ILE A 160 -4.37 8.53 1.83
CA ILE A 160 -3.05 7.96 2.15
C ILE A 160 -2.30 8.89 3.12
N ASP A 161 -2.40 10.20 2.94
CA ASP A 161 -1.73 11.19 3.80
C ASP A 161 -2.31 11.28 5.19
N GLN A 162 -3.63 11.25 5.31
CA GLN A 162 -4.29 11.20 6.61
C GLN A 162 -3.86 9.97 7.42
N ASP A 163 -3.52 8.89 6.73
CA ASP A 163 -3.08 7.64 7.33
C ASP A 163 -1.54 7.56 7.49
N ASN A 164 -0.78 8.56 6.99
CA ASN A 164 0.67 8.75 7.13
C ASN A 164 1.01 9.99 7.99
N ASP A 165 0.00 10.58 8.62
CA ASP A 165 0.11 11.79 9.43
C ASP A 165 0.68 11.46 10.81
N GLY A 166 2.01 11.55 10.92
CA GLY A 166 2.69 12.79 11.32
C GLY A 166 2.14 13.64 12.48
N SER A 167 1.06 13.24 13.13
CA SER A 167 0.22 14.07 14.02
C SER A 167 0.90 14.43 15.33
N ALA A 168 2.05 13.83 15.66
CA ALA A 168 2.86 14.27 16.80
C ALA A 168 3.64 15.57 16.53
N ILE A 169 4.01 15.90 15.29
CA ILE A 169 4.84 17.09 15.01
C ILE A 169 3.97 18.33 14.82
N ASP A 170 2.80 18.19 14.19
CA ASP A 170 1.86 19.30 13.98
C ASP A 170 1.16 19.73 15.28
N ASP A 171 0.78 18.76 16.12
CA ASP A 171 0.18 19.05 17.44
C ASP A 171 1.17 19.72 18.41
N ILE A 172 2.46 19.38 18.36
CA ILE A 172 3.49 20.00 19.20
C ILE A 172 3.82 21.42 18.69
N MET A 173 3.83 21.63 17.37
CA MET A 173 4.05 22.96 16.79
C MET A 173 2.87 23.90 17.04
N GLY A 174 1.63 23.40 16.95
CA GLY A 174 0.42 24.13 17.29
C GLY A 174 0.28 24.46 18.78
N MET A 175 0.72 23.56 19.68
CA MET A 175 0.72 23.79 21.13
C MET A 175 1.86 24.71 21.59
N ALA A 176 3.04 24.64 20.95
CA ALA A 176 4.17 25.52 21.24
C ALA A 176 3.93 26.97 20.77
N ALA A 177 3.30 27.17 19.61
CA ALA A 177 2.94 28.51 19.13
C ALA A 177 1.93 29.23 20.05
N LYS A 178 1.09 28.46 20.75
CA LYS A 178 0.03 28.99 21.63
C LYS A 178 0.53 29.49 23.00
N PHE A 179 1.76 29.16 23.39
CA PHE A 179 2.37 29.64 24.64
C PHE A 179 3.33 30.83 24.46
N ILE A 180 3.70 31.16 23.21
CA ILE A 180 4.62 32.27 22.92
C ILE A 180 3.85 33.57 22.60
N PHE A 181 2.56 33.50 22.26
CA PHE A 181 1.73 34.66 21.90
C PHE A 181 0.64 35.02 22.92
N LYS A 182 0.92 34.87 24.23
CA LYS A 182 0.11 35.50 25.27
C LYS A 182 0.94 36.44 26.13
#